data_AF-A0AAD8AB35-F1
#
_entry.id   AF-A0AAD8AB35-F1
#
_cell.length_a   1.000
_cell.length_b   1.000
_cell.length_c   1.000
_cell.angle_alpha   90.00
_cell.angle_beta   90.00
_cell.angle_gamma   90.00
#
_symmetry.space_group_name_H-M   'P 1'
#
loop_
_entity.id
_entity.type
_entity.pdbx_description
1 polymer ?
#
loop_
_entity_poly.entity_id
_entity_poly.type
_entity_poly.pdbx_seq_one_letter_code
_entity_poly.pdbx_strand_id
1 'polypeptide(L)'
;EETDDSLTDEDEADSSFEDREVVLAGYEFCHKEALRFLVEEEKLGPEHPAVRELTAHLSARRNGLDSAQVLDNYLLMTSQSAESINV
;
A
#
# COMPACT_ATOMS: atom_id res chain seq x y z
N GLU A 1 37.02 -3.85 -34.43
CA GLU A 1 36.27 -5.07 -34.10
C GLU A 1 36.95 -5.64 -32.86
N GLU A 2 36.36 -5.72 -31.68
CA GLU A 2 34.94 -5.86 -31.35
C GLU A 2 34.66 -5.16 -30.01
N THR A 3 33.56 -4.42 -29.94
CA THR A 3 32.94 -3.94 -28.70
C THR A 3 32.07 -5.08 -28.18
N ASP A 4 32.55 -5.79 -27.15
CA ASP A 4 31.75 -6.75 -26.40
C ASP A 4 30.98 -5.99 -25.32
N ASP A 5 29.83 -5.46 -25.73
CA ASP A 5 28.85 -4.80 -24.87
C ASP A 5 27.89 -5.86 -24.34
N SER A 6 28.31 -6.57 -23.29
CA SER A 6 27.44 -7.45 -22.52
C SER A 6 26.73 -6.65 -21.43
N LEU A 7 25.72 -5.87 -21.82
CA LEU A 7 24.69 -5.37 -20.92
C LEU A 7 23.82 -6.55 -20.49
N THR A 8 24.12 -7.12 -19.32
CA THR A 8 23.20 -8.04 -18.65
C THR A 8 22.10 -7.23 -17.96
N ASP A 9 20.93 -7.19 -18.60
CA ASP A 9 19.65 -6.76 -18.04
C ASP A 9 19.25 -7.65 -16.84
N GLU A 10 19.76 -7.36 -15.63
CA GLU A 10 19.42 -8.09 -14.40
C GLU A 10 19.13 -7.16 -13.21
N ASP A 11 18.33 -6.09 -13.38
CA ASP A 11 17.95 -5.18 -12.28
C ASP A 11 16.43 -4.98 -12.08
N GLU A 12 15.56 -5.72 -12.78
CA GLU A 12 14.09 -5.54 -12.68
C GLU A 12 13.42 -6.47 -11.63
N ALA A 13 14.14 -7.47 -11.09
CA ALA A 13 13.55 -8.45 -10.17
C ALA A 13 13.53 -7.99 -8.69
N ASP A 14 14.32 -6.96 -8.34
CA ASP A 14 14.48 -6.50 -6.95
C ASP A 14 13.36 -5.52 -6.53
N SER A 15 12.91 -4.66 -7.45
CA SER A 15 11.88 -3.64 -7.18
C SER A 15 10.54 -4.25 -6.74
N SER A 16 10.10 -5.35 -7.35
CA SER A 16 8.77 -5.94 -7.08
C SER A 16 8.63 -6.46 -5.65
N PHE A 17 9.71 -6.91 -5.02
CA PHE A 17 9.68 -7.37 -3.64
C PHE A 17 9.58 -6.19 -2.68
N GLU A 18 10.41 -5.16 -2.89
CA GLU A 18 10.40 -3.93 -2.11
C GLU A 18 9.05 -3.19 -2.21
N ASP A 19 8.47 -3.13 -3.41
CA ASP A 19 7.15 -2.55 -3.70
C ASP A 19 6.04 -3.22 -2.88
N ARG A 20 6.09 -4.55 -2.78
CA ARG A 20 5.14 -5.31 -1.98
C ARG A 20 5.28 -5.00 -0.49
N GLU A 21 6.50 -4.90 0.02
CA GLU A 21 6.76 -4.60 1.42
C GLU A 21 6.29 -3.18 1.80
N VAL A 22 6.53 -2.19 0.94
CA VAL A 22 6.08 -0.80 1.15
C VAL A 22 4.55 -0.73 1.23
N VAL A 23 3.84 -1.38 0.31
CA VAL A 23 2.38 -1.43 0.32
C VAL A 23 1.85 -2.09 1.59
N LEU A 24 2.45 -3.22 2.00
CA LEU A 24 2.02 -3.93 3.20
C LEU A 24 2.30 -3.11 4.47
N ALA A 25 3.44 -2.43 4.56
CA ALA A 25 3.77 -1.57 5.68
C ALA A 25 2.78 -0.40 5.81
N GLY A 26 2.45 0.26 4.69
CA GLY A 26 1.44 1.32 4.66
C GLY A 26 0.06 0.80 5.06
N TYR A 27 -0.33 -0.37 4.54
CA TYR A 27 -1.59 -1.01 4.91
C TYR A 27 -1.67 -1.34 6.40
N GLU A 28 -0.62 -1.90 6.98
CA GLU A 28 -0.57 -2.24 8.41
C GLU A 28 -0.62 -1.01 9.30
N PHE A 29 0.02 0.09 8.88
CA PHE A 29 -0.08 1.36 9.57
C PHE A 29 -1.53 1.88 9.59
N CYS A 30 -2.17 1.97 8.42
CA CYS A 30 -3.56 2.42 8.32
C CYS A 30 -4.54 1.50 9.06
N HIS A 31 -4.31 0.18 9.02
CA HIS A 31 -5.11 -0.79 9.75
C HIS A 31 -5.08 -0.52 11.26
N LYS A 32 -3.88 -0.38 11.84
CA LYS A 32 -3.73 -0.08 13.28
C LYS A 32 -4.39 1.24 13.64
N GLU A 33 -4.18 2.28 12.84
CA GLU A 33 -4.73 3.60 13.11
C GLU A 33 -6.26 3.63 13.02
N ALA A 34 -6.86 2.94 12.04
CA ALA A 34 -8.31 2.84 11.94
C ALA A 34 -8.93 2.19 13.18
N LEU A 35 -8.32 1.13 13.71
CA LEU A 35 -8.81 0.48 14.94
C LEU A 35 -8.56 1.34 16.18
N ARG A 36 -7.40 2.00 16.27
CA ARG A 36 -7.10 2.96 17.34
C ARG A 36 -8.15 4.06 17.37
N PHE A 37 -8.47 4.66 16.23
CA PHE A 37 -9.46 5.73 16.12
C PHE A 37 -10.83 5.30 16.65
N LEU A 38 -11.32 4.11 16.26
CA LEU A 38 -12.62 3.61 16.74
C LEU A 38 -12.65 3.41 18.26
N VAL A 39 -11.57 2.90 18.86
CA VAL A 39 -11.52 2.63 20.30
C VAL A 39 -11.27 3.89 21.11
N GLU A 40 -10.31 4.71 20.68
CA GLU A 40 -9.80 5.83 21.45
C GLU A 40 -10.57 7.12 21.17
N GLU A 41 -10.93 7.41 19.93
CA GLU A 41 -11.59 8.68 19.56
C GLU A 41 -13.11 8.52 19.59
N GLU A 42 -13.64 7.49 18.94
CA GLU A 42 -15.09 7.20 18.89
C GLU A 42 -15.61 6.49 20.16
N LYS A 43 -14.71 6.13 21.08
CA LYS A 43 -15.02 5.45 22.36
C LYS A 43 -15.83 4.16 22.19
N LEU A 44 -15.68 3.48 21.06
CA LEU A 44 -16.31 2.18 20.83
C LEU A 44 -15.51 1.11 21.57
N GLY A 45 -16.18 0.38 22.46
CA GLY A 45 -15.54 -0.74 23.16
C GLY A 45 -15.01 -1.80 22.18
N PRO A 46 -14.04 -2.63 22.58
CA PRO A 46 -13.45 -3.66 21.72
C PRO A 46 -14.46 -4.69 21.19
N GLU A 47 -15.56 -4.92 21.91
CA GLU A 47 -16.65 -5.81 21.49
C GLU A 47 -17.71 -5.13 20.61
N HIS A 48 -17.56 -3.83 20.33
CA HIS A 48 -18.49 -3.11 19.47
C HIS A 48 -18.48 -3.71 18.06
N PRO A 49 -19.65 -3.94 17.42
CA PRO A 49 -19.73 -4.59 16.11
C PRO A 49 -18.81 -3.98 15.05
N ALA A 50 -18.76 -2.63 14.98
CA ALA A 50 -17.91 -1.94 14.02
C ALA A 50 -16.41 -2.24 14.23
N VAL A 51 -15.92 -2.27 15.48
CA VAL A 51 -14.50 -2.57 15.78
C VAL A 51 -14.20 -4.02 15.38
N ARG A 52 -15.08 -4.94 15.79
CA ARG A 52 -14.89 -6.38 15.59
C ARG A 52 -14.95 -6.77 14.11
N GLU A 53 -15.94 -6.25 13.39
CA GLU A 53 -16.12 -6.51 11.96
C GLU A 53 -15.04 -5.86 11.12
N LEU A 54 -14.65 -4.62 11.45
CA LEU A 54 -13.57 -3.95 10.73
C LEU A 54 -12.22 -4.65 10.95
N THR A 55 -11.93 -5.09 12.18
CA THR A 55 -10.72 -5.87 12.49
C THR A 55 -10.67 -7.15 11.66
N ALA A 56 -11.79 -7.90 11.60
CA ALA A 56 -11.87 -9.11 10.80
C ALA A 56 -11.70 -8.83 9.30
N HIS A 57 -12.36 -7.78 8.80
CA HIS A 57 -12.28 -7.37 7.40
C HIS A 57 -10.84 -7.01 6.99
N LEU A 58 -10.19 -6.12 7.76
CA LEU A 58 -8.85 -5.64 7.45
C LEU A 58 -7.79 -6.75 7.59
N SER A 59 -7.97 -7.66 8.55
CA SER A 59 -7.11 -8.83 8.70
C SER A 59 -7.23 -9.80 7.52
N ALA A 60 -8.46 -10.08 7.08
CA ALA A 60 -8.70 -10.96 5.93
C ALA A 60 -8.16 -10.36 4.63
N ARG A 61 -8.33 -9.04 4.45
CA ARG A 61 -7.95 -8.36 3.22
C ARG A 61 -6.44 -8.21 3.02
N ARG A 62 -5.65 -8.18 4.11
CA ARG A 62 -4.17 -8.09 4.06
C ARG A 62 -3.54 -9.11 3.10
N ASN A 63 -4.02 -10.35 3.11
CA ASN A 63 -3.43 -11.44 2.34
C ASN A 63 -3.80 -11.39 0.85
N GLY A 64 -4.85 -10.66 0.49
CA GLY A 64 -5.35 -10.53 -0.89
C GLY A 64 -5.04 -9.17 -1.51
N LEU A 65 -4.12 -8.39 -0.93
CA LEU A 65 -3.68 -7.12 -1.51
C LEU A 65 -2.86 -7.38 -2.77
N ASP A 66 -3.31 -6.78 -3.86
CA ASP A 66 -2.55 -6.66 -5.09
C ASP A 66 -1.68 -5.40 -5.01
N SER A 67 -0.41 -5.57 -4.61
CA SER A 67 0.51 -4.45 -4.41
C SER A 67 0.79 -3.68 -5.70
N ALA A 68 0.82 -4.36 -6.85
CA ALA A 68 1.05 -3.71 -8.14
C ALA A 68 -0.11 -2.76 -8.47
N GLN A 69 -1.35 -3.24 -8.34
CA GLN A 69 -2.53 -2.41 -8.57
C GLN A 69 -2.61 -1.21 -7.61
N VAL A 70 -2.19 -1.38 -6.36
CA VAL A 70 -2.17 -0.28 -5.37
C VAL A 70 -1.18 0.81 -5.78
N LEU A 71 0.02 0.42 -6.22
CA LEU A 71 1.04 1.36 -6.67
C LEU A 71 0.65 2.05 -7.97
N ASP A 72 0.07 1.32 -8.93
CA ASP A 72 -0.46 1.89 -10.17
C ASP A 72 -1.50 2.99 -9.88
N ASN A 73 -2.42 2.74 -8.95
CA ASN A 73 -3.40 3.73 -8.54
C ASN A 73 -2.74 4.96 -7.90
N TYR A 74 -1.72 4.75 -7.06
CA TYR A 74 -0.99 5.85 -6.44
C TYR A 74 -0.28 6.72 -7.48
N LEU A 75 0.42 6.11 -8.44
CA LEU A 75 1.11 6.81 -9.53
C LEU A 75 0.14 7.57 -10.44
N LEU A 76 -1.03 6.99 -10.72
CA LEU A 76 -2.08 7.65 -11.48
C LEU A 76 -2.63 8.89 -10.74
N MET A 77 -2.78 8.82 -9.41
CA MET A 77 -3.25 9.96 -8.62
C MET A 77 -2.21 11.08 -8.51
N THR A 78 -0.93 10.73 -8.37
CA THR A 78 0.14 11.74 -8.23
C THR A 78 0.42 12.47 -9.55
N SER A 79 0.32 11.78 -10.69
CA SER A 79 0.45 12.39 -12.02
C SER A 79 -0.68 13.38 -12.33
N GLN A 80 -1.94 13.06 -12.00
CA GLN A 80 -3.07 13.99 -12.16
C GLN A 80 -2.98 15.22 -11.24
N SER A 81 -2.38 15.03 -10.05
CA SER A 81 -2.18 16.12 -9.09
C SER A 81 -1.11 17.12 -9.58
N ALA A 82 -0.10 16.65 -10.33
CA ALA A 82 0.97 17.50 -10.89
C ALA A 82 0.50 18.39 -12.05
N GLU A 83 -0.45 17.93 -12.88
CA GLU A 83 -1.01 18.73 -13.98
C GLU A 83 -1.91 19.88 -13.51
N SER A 84 -2.37 19.84 -12.24
CA SER A 84 -3.28 20.82 -11.65
C SER A 84 -2.57 22.05 -11.06
N ILE A 85 -1.23 22.11 -11.08
CA ILE A 85 -0.43 23.26 -10.60
C ILE A 85 0.02 24.08 -11.82
N ASN A 86 -0.92 24.77 -12.45
CA ASN A 86 -0.66 25.91 -13.33
C ASN A 86 -1.66 27.01 -12.95
N VAL A 87 -1.29 27.82 -11.95
CA VAL A 87 -1.97 29.06 -11.57
C VAL A 87 -0.99 30.21 -11.73
#